data_AF-A0A373DGU4-F1
#
_entry.id   AF-A0A373DGU4-F1
#
_cell.length_a   1.000
_cell.length_b   1.000
_cell.length_c   1.000
_cell.angle_alpha   90.00
_cell.angle_beta   90.00
_cell.angle_gamma   90.00
#
_symmetry.space_group_name_H-M   'P 1'
#
loop_
_entity.id
_entity.type
_entity.pdbx_description
1 polymer ?
#
loop_
_entity_poly.entity_id
_entity_poly.type
_entity_poly.pdbx_seq_one_letter_code
_entity_poly.pdbx_strand_id
1 'polypeptide(L)'
;MTVINLLDGKIRIGESFVSLGPNAAHTNVMLGSNEALGAIWASILGSPRAGHAPFMAVLEPNRPIVPPTVIVNKAAVVNDFHGNLLWGAVQAGVARGATRAIADGLLSREEAEESVLVCAVWVNPAADDERLIFERNDEAVYQALERAIKGLHRAHENVSAIDGIHNPFFDPRGTAEGEA
;
A
#
# COMPACT_ATOMS: atom_id res chain seq x y z
N MET A 1 2.24 -2.89 -24.58
CA MET A 1 1.62 -3.39 -23.34
C MET A 1 2.00 -2.40 -22.25
N THR A 2 1.10 -1.49 -21.86
CA THR A 2 1.47 -0.35 -21.00
C THR A 2 0.76 -0.49 -19.66
N VAL A 3 1.50 -1.00 -18.69
CA VAL A 3 1.26 -0.85 -17.24
C VAL A 3 1.33 0.65 -16.89
N ILE A 4 0.77 1.12 -15.77
CA ILE A 4 1.12 2.46 -15.26
C ILE A 4 2.59 2.40 -14.82
N ASN A 5 3.44 2.63 -15.80
CA ASN A 5 4.87 2.59 -15.73
C ASN A 5 5.33 4.03 -15.77
N LEU A 6 5.86 4.51 -14.65
CA LEU A 6 6.59 5.76 -14.63
C LEU A 6 8.05 5.48 -15.01
N LEU A 7 8.71 6.42 -15.69
CA LEU A 7 10.12 6.33 -16.09
C LEU A 7 10.45 5.04 -16.86
N ASP A 8 9.85 4.87 -18.05
CA ASP A 8 10.11 3.74 -18.97
C ASP A 8 9.92 2.33 -18.36
N GLY A 9 9.04 2.20 -17.36
CA GLY A 9 8.75 0.91 -16.72
C GLY A 9 9.69 0.51 -15.60
N LYS A 10 10.52 1.44 -15.13
CA LYS A 10 11.38 1.24 -13.96
C LYS A 10 10.63 1.39 -12.63
N ILE A 11 9.45 2.02 -12.63
CA ILE A 11 8.59 2.17 -11.45
C ILE A 11 7.17 1.67 -11.79
N ARG A 12 6.68 0.76 -10.97
CA ARG A 12 5.32 0.20 -11.02
C ARG A 12 4.53 0.68 -9.81
N ILE A 13 3.29 1.07 -10.05
CA ILE A 13 2.38 1.58 -9.03
C ILE A 13 1.17 0.65 -8.92
N GLY A 14 0.76 0.40 -7.70
CA GLY A 14 -0.46 -0.34 -7.41
C GLY A 14 -1.23 0.26 -6.24
N GLU A 15 -2.51 -0.04 -6.21
CA GLU A 15 -3.43 0.34 -5.15
C GLU A 15 -4.30 -0.86 -4.77
N SER A 16 -4.68 -0.94 -3.50
CA SER A 16 -5.73 -1.85 -3.05
C SER A 16 -6.48 -1.30 -1.84
N PHE A 17 -7.80 -1.47 -1.88
CA PHE A 17 -8.71 -1.23 -0.77
C PHE A 17 -9.35 -2.56 -0.34
N VAL A 18 -9.19 -2.95 0.92
CA VAL A 18 -9.68 -4.24 1.43
C VAL A 18 -10.64 -4.00 2.59
N SER A 19 -11.83 -4.61 2.47
CA SER A 19 -12.95 -4.53 3.43
C SER A 19 -13.65 -3.17 3.47
N LEU A 20 -14.54 -2.97 4.45
CA LEU A 20 -15.23 -1.71 4.77
C LEU A 20 -15.12 -1.43 6.28
N GLY A 21 -15.50 -0.22 6.69
CA GLY A 21 -15.54 0.17 8.11
C GLY A 21 -14.18 0.61 8.67
N PRO A 22 -14.07 0.73 10.01
CA PRO A 22 -12.89 1.31 10.65
C PRO A 22 -11.63 0.45 10.50
N ASN A 23 -11.78 -0.87 10.34
CA ASN A 23 -10.65 -1.79 10.19
C ASN A 23 -10.31 -2.11 8.71
N ALA A 24 -10.80 -1.30 7.77
CA ALA A 24 -10.42 -1.39 6.36
C ALA A 24 -8.96 -0.96 6.15
N ALA A 25 -8.31 -1.55 5.13
CA ALA A 25 -6.95 -1.18 4.73
C ALA A 25 -6.97 -0.55 3.35
N HIS A 26 -6.31 0.61 3.20
CA HIS A 26 -6.14 1.26 1.91
C HIS A 26 -4.66 1.57 1.67
N THR A 27 -4.07 0.78 0.78
CA THR A 27 -2.63 0.74 0.53
C THR A 27 -2.33 1.20 -0.88
N ASN A 28 -1.34 2.08 -1.03
CA ASN A 28 -0.68 2.34 -2.30
C ASN A 28 0.76 1.86 -2.21
N VAL A 29 1.25 1.26 -3.30
CA VAL A 29 2.64 0.82 -3.40
C VAL A 29 3.32 1.47 -4.61
N MET A 30 4.61 1.75 -4.44
CA MET A 30 5.53 2.01 -5.54
C MET A 30 6.68 1.01 -5.44
N LEU A 31 6.83 0.17 -6.45
CA LEU A 31 7.90 -0.80 -6.57
C LEU A 31 8.80 -0.43 -7.74
N GLY A 32 10.10 -0.39 -7.53
CA GLY A 32 11.05 -0.10 -8.60
C GLY A 32 12.48 -0.47 -8.20
N SER A 33 13.37 -0.50 -9.18
CA SER A 33 14.78 -0.79 -8.93
C SER A 33 15.41 0.27 -8.02
N ASN A 34 16.49 -0.09 -7.33
CA ASN A 34 17.25 0.85 -6.51
C ASN A 34 17.75 2.06 -7.32
N GLU A 35 18.14 1.87 -8.58
CA GLU A 35 18.54 2.97 -9.49
C GLU A 35 17.41 3.99 -9.71
N ALA A 36 16.17 3.52 -9.87
CA ALA A 36 15.04 4.38 -10.21
C ALA A 36 14.34 4.98 -8.98
N LEU A 37 14.24 4.21 -7.89
CA LEU A 37 13.42 4.56 -6.73
C LEU A 37 14.23 4.73 -5.43
N GLY A 38 15.49 4.30 -5.37
CA GLY A 38 16.30 4.29 -4.15
C GLY A 38 16.49 5.67 -3.52
N ALA A 39 16.81 6.70 -4.31
CA ALA A 39 16.96 8.06 -3.81
C ALA A 39 15.65 8.64 -3.25
N ILE A 40 14.52 8.35 -3.90
CA ILE A 40 13.18 8.77 -3.46
C ILE A 40 12.83 8.03 -2.16
N TRP A 41 13.05 6.72 -2.12
CA TRP A 41 12.83 5.90 -0.93
C TRP A 41 13.63 6.42 0.28
N ALA A 42 14.91 6.73 0.09
CA ALA A 42 15.77 7.25 1.15
C ALA A 42 15.33 8.65 1.61
N SER A 43 14.93 9.50 0.67
CA SER A 43 14.38 10.83 0.98
C SER A 43 13.10 10.74 1.79
N ILE A 44 12.20 9.80 1.47
CA ILE A 44 10.97 9.54 2.24
C ILE A 44 11.33 9.12 3.66
N LEU A 45 12.20 8.11 3.82
CA LEU A 45 12.60 7.62 5.14
C LEU A 45 13.24 8.73 6.00
N GLY A 46 14.04 9.61 5.38
CA GLY A 46 14.74 10.70 6.05
C GLY A 46 13.90 11.96 6.31
N SER A 47 12.60 11.96 5.99
CA SER A 47 11.75 13.17 6.06
C SER A 47 10.57 13.02 7.05
N PRO A 48 10.81 12.75 8.34
CA PRO A 48 9.74 12.71 9.34
C PRO A 48 9.15 14.12 9.57
N ARG A 49 7.85 14.17 9.82
CA ARG A 49 7.10 15.38 10.18
C ARG A 49 6.08 15.07 11.27
N ALA A 50 5.54 16.11 11.91
CA ALA A 50 4.53 15.94 12.95
C ALA A 50 3.35 15.07 12.45
N GLY A 51 3.03 14.03 13.21
CA GLY A 51 1.98 13.05 12.89
C GLY A 51 2.30 12.07 11.76
N HIS A 52 3.43 12.21 11.04
CA HIS A 52 3.83 11.32 9.94
C HIS A 52 5.32 11.01 10.04
N ALA A 53 5.65 9.87 10.62
CA ALA A 53 7.02 9.39 10.74
C ALA A 53 7.17 8.15 9.88
N PRO A 54 7.80 8.24 8.69
CA PRO A 54 8.12 7.08 7.89
C PRO A 54 9.09 6.15 8.63
N PHE A 55 8.94 4.85 8.44
CA PHE A 55 9.82 3.85 9.07
C PHE A 55 10.02 2.64 8.16
N MET A 56 11.08 1.89 8.41
CA MET A 56 11.38 0.68 7.64
C MET A 56 10.59 -0.50 8.16
N ALA A 57 9.96 -1.26 7.27
CA ALA A 57 9.25 -2.48 7.63
C ALA A 57 10.25 -3.60 8.01
N VAL A 58 9.97 -4.26 9.12
CA VAL A 58 10.72 -5.43 9.59
C VAL A 58 9.82 -6.65 9.70
N LEU A 59 10.37 -7.84 9.47
CA LEU A 59 9.68 -9.12 9.72
C LEU A 59 9.55 -9.38 11.22
N GLU A 60 10.62 -9.05 11.95
CA GLU A 60 10.76 -9.10 13.40
C GLU A 60 11.87 -8.10 13.81
N PRO A 61 12.01 -7.73 15.09
CA PRO A 61 13.07 -6.83 15.52
C PRO A 61 14.45 -7.29 15.02
N ASN A 62 15.21 -6.35 14.45
CA ASN A 62 16.53 -6.56 13.82
C ASN A 62 16.52 -7.38 12.50
N ARG A 63 15.35 -7.60 11.88
CA ARG A 63 15.24 -8.29 10.58
C ARG A 63 14.40 -7.49 9.58
N PRO A 64 14.97 -6.55 8.81
CA PRO A 64 14.24 -5.85 7.75
C PRO A 64 13.76 -6.82 6.67
N ILE A 65 12.65 -6.50 6.01
CA ILE A 65 12.17 -7.28 4.87
C ILE A 65 12.92 -6.90 3.58
N VAL A 66 12.89 -7.82 2.61
CA VAL A 66 13.39 -7.62 1.24
C VAL A 66 12.17 -7.64 0.29
N PRO A 67 12.03 -6.71 -0.67
CA PRO A 67 12.87 -5.51 -0.86
C PRO A 67 12.78 -4.55 0.34
N PRO A 68 13.81 -3.71 0.60
CA PRO A 68 13.73 -2.66 1.60
C PRO A 68 12.46 -1.83 1.43
N THR A 69 11.62 -1.84 2.46
CA THR A 69 10.27 -1.27 2.39
C THR A 69 10.13 -0.12 3.37
N VAL A 70 9.78 1.07 2.89
CA VAL A 70 9.43 2.21 3.74
C VAL A 70 7.91 2.28 3.86
N ILE A 71 7.41 2.33 5.09
CA ILE A 71 6.00 2.53 5.41
C ILE A 71 5.77 4.02 5.66
N VAL A 72 4.73 4.57 5.04
CA VAL A 72 4.28 5.95 5.23
C VAL A 72 2.81 5.94 5.60
N ASN A 73 2.47 6.47 6.78
CA ASN A 73 1.07 6.66 7.15
C ASN A 73 0.44 7.80 6.35
N LYS A 74 -0.80 7.63 5.89
CA LYS A 74 -1.57 8.65 5.15
C LYS A 74 -2.39 9.56 6.05
N ALA A 75 -2.79 9.07 7.22
CA ALA A 75 -3.49 9.84 8.24
C ALA A 75 -2.52 10.18 9.37
N ALA A 76 -2.56 11.42 9.86
CA ALA A 76 -1.79 11.81 11.03
C ALA A 76 -2.12 10.89 12.22
N VAL A 77 -1.09 10.48 12.97
CA VAL A 77 -1.31 9.74 14.22
C VAL A 77 -2.06 10.64 15.20
N VAL A 78 -3.18 10.14 15.74
CA VAL A 78 -4.09 10.93 16.59
C VAL A 78 -4.03 10.58 18.07
N ASN A 79 -3.56 9.37 18.41
CA ASN A 79 -3.39 8.87 19.78
C ASN A 79 -2.44 7.67 19.79
N ASP A 80 -2.05 7.23 20.98
CA ASP A 80 -1.10 6.12 21.17
C ASP A 80 -1.59 4.80 20.58
N PHE A 81 -2.90 4.52 20.66
CA PHE A 81 -3.46 3.30 20.09
C PHE A 81 -3.32 3.27 18.56
N HIS A 82 -3.72 4.36 17.89
CA HIS A 82 -3.55 4.50 16.44
C HIS A 82 -2.06 4.43 16.04
N GLY A 83 -1.17 5.00 16.85
CA GLY A 83 0.27 4.82 16.69
C GLY A 83 0.69 3.35 16.76
N ASN A 84 0.27 2.63 17.81
CA ASN A 84 0.59 1.23 18.02
C ASN A 84 0.05 0.32 16.90
N LEU A 85 -1.11 0.64 16.32
CA LEU A 85 -1.61 -0.05 15.12
C LEU A 85 -0.62 0.05 13.96
N LEU A 86 -0.05 1.24 13.71
CA LEU A 86 0.94 1.45 12.65
C LEU A 86 2.24 0.69 12.91
N TRP A 87 2.79 0.80 14.11
CA TRP A 87 4.04 0.13 14.49
C TRP A 87 3.90 -1.39 14.66
N GLY A 88 2.71 -1.88 14.98
CA GLY A 88 2.42 -3.29 15.23
C GLY A 88 1.71 -3.96 14.06
N ALA A 89 0.38 -3.97 14.11
CA ALA A 89 -0.47 -4.74 13.21
C ALA A 89 -0.26 -4.38 11.72
N VAL A 90 -0.16 -3.10 11.40
CA VAL A 90 0.07 -2.63 10.03
C VAL A 90 1.45 -3.05 9.53
N GLN A 91 2.50 -2.81 10.33
CA GLN A 91 3.86 -3.22 9.96
C GLN A 91 3.95 -4.72 9.71
N ALA A 92 3.38 -5.55 10.60
CA ALA A 92 3.35 -6.99 10.43
C ALA A 92 2.57 -7.40 9.17
N GLY A 93 1.46 -6.71 8.86
CA GLY A 93 0.68 -6.93 7.66
C GLY A 93 1.48 -6.61 6.40
N VAL A 94 2.10 -5.43 6.35
CA VAL A 94 2.99 -5.02 5.25
C VAL A 94 4.13 -6.01 5.05
N ALA A 95 4.81 -6.42 6.13
CA ALA A 95 5.89 -7.37 6.07
C ALA A 95 5.44 -8.72 5.50
N ARG A 96 4.30 -9.24 5.94
CA ARG A 96 3.75 -10.51 5.42
C ARG A 96 3.31 -10.39 3.97
N GLY A 97 2.58 -9.34 3.61
CA GLY A 97 2.05 -9.16 2.26
C GLY A 97 3.16 -9.01 1.21
N ALA A 98 4.18 -8.21 1.51
CA ALA A 98 5.34 -8.03 0.63
C ALA A 98 6.19 -9.32 0.54
N THR A 99 6.42 -10.00 1.65
CA THR A 99 7.19 -11.26 1.67
C THR A 99 6.44 -12.38 0.95
N ARG A 100 5.11 -12.43 1.08
CA ARG A 100 4.25 -13.40 0.38
C ARG A 100 4.30 -13.22 -1.13
N ALA A 101 4.38 -11.98 -1.63
CA ALA A 101 4.57 -11.73 -3.06
C ALA A 101 5.84 -12.41 -3.61
N ILE A 102 6.91 -12.53 -2.81
CA ILE A 102 8.12 -13.26 -3.20
C ILE A 102 7.93 -14.76 -3.06
N ALA A 103 7.34 -15.21 -1.95
CA ALA A 103 7.08 -16.62 -1.69
C ALA A 103 6.21 -17.28 -2.77
N ASP A 104 5.20 -16.55 -3.26
CA ASP A 104 4.25 -17.00 -4.26
C ASP A 104 4.77 -16.81 -5.71
N GLY A 105 5.99 -16.26 -5.87
CA GLY A 105 6.61 -16.04 -7.17
C GLY A 105 6.03 -14.87 -7.97
N LEU A 106 5.19 -14.03 -7.35
CA LEU A 106 4.68 -12.80 -7.95
C LEU A 106 5.82 -11.80 -8.19
N LEU A 107 6.77 -11.71 -7.26
CA LEU A 107 8.03 -10.97 -7.39
C LEU A 107 9.19 -11.97 -7.31
N SER A 108 10.09 -12.01 -8.31
CA SER A 108 11.22 -12.93 -8.23
C SER A 108 12.18 -12.52 -7.11
N ARG A 109 12.96 -13.47 -6.58
CA ARG A 109 13.96 -13.18 -5.54
C ARG A 109 15.01 -12.21 -6.05
N GLU A 110 15.45 -12.42 -7.28
CA GLU A 110 16.46 -11.57 -7.94
C GLU A 110 15.94 -10.14 -8.12
N GLU A 111 14.68 -9.98 -8.53
CA GLU A 111 14.08 -8.65 -8.65
C GLU A 111 13.88 -7.99 -7.27
N ALA A 112 13.52 -8.77 -6.24
CA ALA A 112 13.36 -8.28 -4.89
C ALA A 112 14.68 -7.75 -4.28
N GLU A 113 15.81 -8.41 -4.52
CA GLU A 113 17.13 -7.97 -4.05
C GLU A 113 17.58 -6.65 -4.70
N GLU A 114 17.13 -6.38 -5.94
CA GLU A 114 17.50 -5.18 -6.70
C GLU A 114 16.46 -4.05 -6.62
N SER A 115 15.38 -4.25 -5.87
CA SER A 115 14.26 -3.31 -5.76
C SER A 115 14.17 -2.64 -4.40
N VAL A 116 13.47 -1.51 -4.36
CA VAL A 116 12.95 -0.89 -3.13
C VAL A 116 11.44 -0.74 -3.23
N LEU A 117 10.76 -0.70 -2.09
CA LEU A 117 9.31 -0.57 -2.00
C LEU A 117 8.93 0.62 -1.12
N VAL A 118 8.05 1.48 -1.65
CA VAL A 118 7.35 2.51 -0.87
C VAL A 118 5.93 2.02 -0.64
N CYS A 119 5.50 1.94 0.61
CA CYS A 119 4.18 1.49 1.01
C CYS A 119 3.46 2.60 1.79
N ALA A 120 2.49 3.25 1.14
CA ALA A 120 1.66 4.26 1.78
C ALA A 120 0.36 3.64 2.28
N VAL A 121 0.16 3.63 3.59
CA VAL A 121 -0.95 2.95 4.27
C VAL A 121 -1.88 3.94 4.93
N TRP A 122 -3.19 3.73 4.78
CA TRP A 122 -4.20 4.46 5.55
C TRP A 122 -4.82 3.52 6.57
N VAL A 123 -4.91 3.99 7.81
CA VAL A 123 -5.64 3.36 8.90
C VAL A 123 -6.63 4.38 9.41
N ASN A 124 -7.86 3.94 9.65
CA ASN A 124 -8.87 4.80 10.25
C ASN A 124 -8.49 5.10 11.71
N PRO A 125 -8.52 6.37 12.17
CA PRO A 125 -8.37 6.71 13.58
C PRO A 125 -9.33 5.98 14.54
N ALA A 126 -10.47 5.50 14.04
CA ALA A 126 -11.46 4.73 14.77
C ALA A 126 -11.27 3.20 14.67
N ALA A 127 -10.19 2.72 14.05
CA ALA A 127 -9.84 1.30 14.06
C ALA A 127 -9.73 0.78 15.50
N ASP A 128 -10.19 -0.44 15.72
CA ASP A 128 -10.36 -1.03 17.05
C ASP A 128 -9.97 -2.51 17.14
N ASP A 129 -9.67 -3.16 16.01
CA ASP A 129 -9.30 -4.57 15.95
C ASP A 129 -7.93 -4.76 15.27
N GLU A 130 -6.91 -5.00 16.09
CA GLU A 130 -5.53 -5.25 15.65
C GLU A 130 -5.41 -6.45 14.70
N ARG A 131 -6.18 -7.52 14.93
CA ARG A 131 -6.11 -8.73 14.10
C ARG A 131 -6.65 -8.45 12.70
N LEU A 132 -7.78 -7.76 12.62
CA LEU A 132 -8.34 -7.34 11.35
C LEU A 132 -7.39 -6.37 10.63
N ILE A 133 -6.84 -5.37 11.33
CA ILE A 133 -5.86 -4.44 10.73
C ILE A 133 -4.67 -5.19 10.13
N PHE A 134 -4.13 -6.18 10.84
CA PHE A 134 -3.05 -7.03 10.33
C PHE A 134 -3.45 -7.80 9.06
N GLU A 135 -4.57 -8.52 9.11
CA GLU A 135 -5.04 -9.33 7.99
C GLU A 135 -5.38 -8.50 6.75
N ARG A 136 -6.01 -7.33 6.93
CA ARG A 136 -6.39 -6.47 5.81
C ARG A 136 -5.21 -5.73 5.21
N ASN A 137 -4.22 -5.31 6.02
CA ASN A 137 -3.00 -4.71 5.47
C ASN A 137 -2.14 -5.73 4.72
N ASP A 138 -2.02 -6.96 5.24
CA ASP A 138 -1.39 -8.06 4.51
C ASP A 138 -2.03 -8.29 3.14
N GLU A 139 -3.34 -8.42 3.12
CA GLU A 139 -4.06 -8.65 1.87
C GLU A 139 -3.94 -7.45 0.94
N ALA A 140 -4.14 -6.22 1.43
CA ALA A 140 -4.06 -5.01 0.63
C ALA A 140 -2.67 -4.80 0.02
N VAL A 141 -1.60 -5.11 0.75
CA VAL A 141 -0.22 -4.98 0.25
C VAL A 141 0.05 -6.00 -0.85
N TYR A 142 -0.31 -7.27 -0.63
CA TYR A 142 -0.15 -8.32 -1.64
C TYR A 142 -0.92 -7.96 -2.92
N GLN A 143 -2.19 -7.55 -2.77
CA GLN A 143 -3.07 -7.15 -3.84
C GLN A 143 -2.61 -5.89 -4.59
N ALA A 144 -2.05 -4.91 -3.89
CA ALA A 144 -1.49 -3.71 -4.51
C ALA A 144 -0.22 -4.06 -5.31
N LEU A 145 0.66 -4.92 -4.78
CA LEU A 145 1.83 -5.42 -5.50
C LEU A 145 1.43 -6.23 -6.73
N GLU A 146 0.41 -7.07 -6.62
CA GLU A 146 -0.10 -7.85 -7.75
C GLU A 146 -0.56 -6.94 -8.89
N ARG A 147 -1.36 -5.92 -8.57
CA ARG A 147 -1.84 -4.95 -9.56
C ARG A 147 -0.71 -4.13 -10.16
N ALA A 148 0.30 -3.77 -9.36
CA ALA A 148 1.51 -3.08 -9.83
C ALA A 148 2.31 -3.94 -10.81
N ILE A 149 2.58 -5.20 -10.45
CA ILE A 149 3.43 -6.12 -11.21
C ILE A 149 2.74 -6.59 -12.49
N LYS A 150 1.46 -6.95 -12.42
CA LYS A 150 0.66 -7.39 -13.58
C LYS A 150 0.17 -6.22 -14.45
N GLY A 151 0.24 -5.00 -13.91
CA GLY A 151 -0.20 -3.78 -14.56
C GLY A 151 -1.67 -3.77 -14.91
N LEU A 152 -2.50 -3.92 -13.88
CA LEU A 152 -3.97 -4.02 -13.94
C LEU A 152 -4.68 -2.66 -13.88
N HIS A 153 -3.97 -1.57 -14.16
CA HIS A 153 -4.51 -0.21 -14.11
C HIS A 153 -4.37 0.48 -15.47
N ARG A 154 -4.73 -0.20 -16.56
CA ARG A 154 -4.41 0.29 -17.90
C ARG A 154 -5.35 1.42 -18.30
N ALA A 155 -4.81 2.43 -19.00
CA ALA A 155 -5.60 3.60 -19.41
C ALA A 155 -6.87 3.21 -20.20
N HIS A 156 -6.79 2.22 -21.09
CA HIS A 156 -7.95 1.76 -21.86
C HIS A 156 -9.02 1.06 -21.01
N GLU A 157 -8.62 0.32 -19.97
CA GLU A 157 -9.55 -0.30 -19.01
C GLU A 157 -10.27 0.79 -18.22
N ASN A 158 -9.53 1.80 -17.76
CA ASN A 158 -10.10 2.94 -17.03
C ASN A 158 -11.08 3.75 -17.89
N VAL A 159 -10.73 4.03 -19.16
CA VAL A 159 -11.62 4.74 -20.10
C VAL A 159 -12.91 3.96 -20.33
N SER A 160 -12.83 2.63 -20.42
CA SER A 160 -14.00 1.78 -20.62
C SER A 160 -14.91 1.71 -19.39
N ALA A 161 -14.39 2.02 -18.20
CA ALA A 161 -15.11 1.98 -16.92
C ALA A 161 -15.56 3.36 -16.41
N ILE A 162 -15.38 4.42 -17.21
CA ILE A 162 -15.54 5.82 -16.76
C ILE A 162 -16.94 6.12 -16.20
N ASP A 163 -17.99 5.55 -16.77
CA ASP A 163 -19.38 5.75 -16.32
C ASP A 163 -19.70 5.00 -15.02
N GLY A 164 -18.84 4.06 -14.61
CA GLY A 164 -18.97 3.28 -13.37
C GLY A 164 -18.22 3.86 -12.17
N ILE A 165 -17.60 5.04 -12.31
CA ILE A 165 -16.83 5.68 -11.24
C ILE A 165 -17.70 5.87 -10.00
N HIS A 166 -17.18 5.45 -8.86
CA HIS A 166 -17.75 5.67 -7.54
C HIS A 166 -16.64 5.65 -6.48
N ASN A 167 -16.95 6.21 -5.32
CA ASN A 167 -16.05 6.23 -4.17
C ASN A 167 -16.86 5.96 -2.90
N PRO A 168 -16.30 5.27 -1.88
CA PRO A 168 -16.98 5.07 -0.60
C PRO A 168 -17.46 6.37 0.08
N PHE A 169 -16.87 7.52 -0.28
CA PHE A 169 -17.20 8.83 0.25
C PHE A 169 -17.98 9.74 -0.73
N PHE A 170 -18.20 9.30 -1.98
CA PHE A 170 -18.92 10.07 -3.00
C PHE A 170 -19.32 9.18 -4.19
N ASP A 171 -20.59 9.22 -4.57
CA ASP A 171 -21.09 8.51 -5.75
C ASP A 171 -21.63 9.49 -6.81
N PRO A 172 -20.92 9.72 -7.93
CA PRO A 172 -21.37 10.62 -8.99
C PRO A 172 -22.54 10.05 -9.80
N ARG A 173 -22.88 8.76 -9.64
CA ARG A 173 -24.01 8.11 -10.32
C ARG A 173 -25.35 8.51 -9.69
N GLY A 174 -25.31 9.25 -8.57
CA GLY A 174 -26.45 9.66 -7.77
C GLY A 174 -26.85 8.58 -6.77
N THR A 175 -27.47 9.01 -5.67
CA THR A 175 -28.36 8.13 -4.91
C THR A 175 -29.62 7.95 -5.76
N ALA A 176 -30.08 6.72 -5.99
CA ALA A 176 -31.46 6.54 -6.39
C ALA A 176 -32.33 7.28 -5.35
N GLU A 177 -33.08 8.30 -5.78
CA GLU A 177 -34.07 8.94 -4.93
C GLU A 177 -35.06 7.87 -4.47
N GLY A 178 -35.16 7.66 -3.15
CA GLY A 178 -36.28 6.95 -2.55
C GLY A 178 -35.93 5.86 -1.55
N GLU A 179 -35.32 6.20 -0.41
CA GLU A 179 -35.68 5.57 0.86
C GLU A 179 -35.75 6.67 1.93
N ALA A 180 -36.99 6.99 2.32
CA ALA A 180 -37.36 7.87 3.42
C ALA A 180 -37.48 7.07 4.72
#